data_AF-A0A6G4WNW4-F1
#
_entry.id   AF-A0A6G4WNW4-F1
#
_cell.length_a   1.000
_cell.length_b   1.000
_cell.length_c   1.000
_cell.angle_alpha   90.00
_cell.angle_beta   90.00
_cell.angle_gamma   90.00
#
_symmetry.space_group_name_H-M   'P 1'
#
loop_
_entity.id
_entity.type
_entity.pdbx_description
1 polymer ?
#
loop_
_entity_poly.entity_id
_entity_poly.type
_entity_poly.pdbx_seq_one_letter_code
_entity_poly.pdbx_strand_id
1 'polypeptide(L)'
;MSTILPFTTRPRTSPPPWNDPTPVREEFFGVERLEQHAASLAAAQTVTKRPPAVLSLRTRLNDNAKVLLAGYRASAAELESGRGVVPAAEWVLDNYHLVEEQIREIRDDLPAGYYRQLPKLVEGPFAGY
;
A
#
# COMPACT_ATOMS: atom_id res chain seq x y z
N MET A 1 23.44 16.80 2.18
CA MET A 1 23.26 15.88 3.33
C MET A 1 21.77 15.86 3.67
N SER A 2 20.99 14.96 3.05
CA SER A 2 19.55 14.85 3.31
C SER A 2 19.30 13.94 4.50
N THR A 3 18.78 14.53 5.57
CA THR A 3 18.36 13.87 6.80
C THR A 3 17.12 13.02 6.54
N ILE A 4 17.28 11.70 6.59
CA ILE A 4 16.17 10.74 6.63
C ILE A 4 15.57 10.81 8.05
N LEU A 5 14.33 11.28 8.16
CA LEU A 5 13.60 11.31 9.43
C LEU A 5 13.40 9.88 9.96
N PRO A 6 13.75 9.59 11.22
CA PRO A 6 13.54 8.26 11.80
C PRO A 6 12.05 8.11 12.13
N PHE A 7 11.33 7.35 11.30
CA PHE A 7 10.03 6.81 11.68
C PHE A 7 10.24 5.82 12.82
N THR A 8 9.89 6.20 14.04
CA THR A 8 9.86 5.28 15.18
C THR A 8 8.66 4.35 15.03
N THR A 9 8.80 3.31 14.22
CA THR A 9 7.88 2.18 14.16
C THR A 9 8.38 1.09 15.10
N ARG A 10 7.49 0.60 15.97
CA ARG A 10 7.69 -0.63 16.74
C ARG A 10 8.21 -1.71 15.77
N PRO A 11 9.29 -2.44 16.10
CA PRO A 11 9.90 -3.38 15.16
C PRO A 11 8.84 -4.39 14.72
N ARG A 12 8.59 -4.44 13.41
CA ARG A 12 7.81 -5.51 12.80
C ARG A 12 8.61 -6.80 13.00
N THR A 13 8.02 -7.78 13.68
CA THR A 13 8.65 -9.08 13.94
C THR A 13 8.95 -9.88 12.66
N SER A 14 8.31 -9.52 11.54
CA SER A 14 8.57 -10.10 10.22
C SER A 14 8.72 -9.01 9.15
N PRO A 15 9.59 -9.21 8.13
CA PRO A 15 9.68 -8.32 7.00
C PRO A 15 8.29 -8.16 6.36
N PRO A 16 7.98 -6.99 5.79
CA PRO A 16 6.71 -6.82 5.09
C PRO A 16 6.60 -7.83 3.93
N PRO A 17 5.39 -8.32 3.64
CA PRO A 17 5.19 -9.33 2.60
C PRO A 17 5.58 -8.84 1.20
N TRP A 18 5.61 -7.52 0.99
CA TRP A 18 6.07 -6.90 -0.26
C TRP A 18 7.59 -6.73 -0.37
N ASN A 19 8.37 -7.30 0.54
CA ASN A 19 9.84 -7.30 0.49
C ASN A 19 10.41 -8.62 -0.04
N ASP A 20 9.59 -9.40 -0.75
CA ASP A 20 10.00 -10.63 -1.41
C ASP A 20 10.61 -10.30 -2.78
N PRO A 21 11.90 -10.65 -3.04
CA PRO A 21 12.55 -10.40 -4.32
C PRO A 21 12.19 -11.43 -5.40
N THR A 22 11.47 -12.50 -5.04
CA THR A 22 11.06 -13.50 -6.02
C THR A 22 10.06 -12.89 -7.01
N PRO A 23 10.17 -13.19 -8.32
CA PRO A 23 9.18 -12.72 -9.28
C PRO A 23 7.80 -13.20 -8.88
N VAL A 24 6.80 -12.32 -8.96
CA VAL A 24 5.40 -12.70 -8.77
C VAL A 24 5.01 -13.65 -9.91
N ARG A 25 4.74 -14.91 -9.57
CA ARG A 25 4.38 -16.00 -10.50
C ARG A 25 3.01 -16.58 -10.16
N GLU A 26 2.08 -15.71 -9.79
CA GLU A 26 0.73 -16.10 -9.40
C GLU A 26 -0.22 -16.14 -10.61
N GLU A 27 -1.31 -16.90 -10.47
CA GLU A 27 -2.36 -16.99 -11.49
C GLU A 27 -3.15 -15.66 -11.56
N PHE A 28 -3.35 -15.15 -12.77
CA PHE A 28 -4.25 -14.03 -13.00
C PHE A 28 -5.69 -14.52 -12.98
N PHE A 29 -6.43 -14.14 -11.95
CA PHE A 29 -7.84 -14.49 -11.85
C PHE A 29 -8.71 -13.60 -12.75
N GLY A 30 -9.63 -14.25 -13.47
CA GLY A 30 -10.82 -13.58 -14.01
C GLY A 30 -11.78 -13.17 -12.90
N VAL A 31 -12.86 -12.46 -13.26
CA VAL A 31 -13.81 -11.87 -12.30
C VAL A 31 -14.41 -12.92 -11.36
N GLU A 32 -14.89 -14.05 -11.90
CA GLU A 32 -15.54 -15.10 -11.11
C GLU A 32 -14.58 -15.75 -10.12
N ARG A 33 -13.31 -15.93 -10.53
CA ARG A 33 -12.25 -16.49 -9.68
C ARG A 33 -11.84 -15.50 -8.59
N LEU A 34 -11.83 -14.19 -8.90
CA LEU A 34 -11.59 -13.14 -7.91
C LEU A 34 -12.68 -13.14 -6.82
N GLU A 35 -13.95 -13.26 -7.20
CA GLU A 35 -15.06 -13.32 -6.24
C GLU A 35 -14.96 -14.54 -5.32
N GLN A 36 -14.70 -15.72 -5.90
CA GLN A 36 -14.49 -16.95 -5.13
C GLN A 36 -13.29 -16.82 -4.18
N HIS A 37 -12.20 -16.24 -4.66
CA HIS A 37 -11.01 -16.03 -3.85
C HIS A 37 -11.25 -15.02 -2.73
N ALA A 38 -11.98 -13.93 -2.99
CA ALA A 38 -12.35 -12.95 -1.98
C ALA A 38 -13.19 -13.59 -0.86
N ALA A 39 -14.17 -14.44 -1.21
CA ALA A 39 -14.95 -15.18 -0.22
C ALA A 39 -14.08 -16.15 0.60
N SER A 40 -13.15 -16.86 -0.05
CA SER A 40 -12.19 -17.74 0.62
C SER A 40 -11.29 -16.97 1.59
N LEU A 41 -10.77 -15.82 1.18
CA LEU A 41 -9.95 -14.94 2.03
C LEU A 41 -10.74 -14.43 3.23
N ALA A 42 -11.98 -13.97 3.02
CA ALA A 42 -12.84 -13.49 4.10
C ALA A 42 -13.13 -14.59 5.14
N ALA A 43 -13.34 -15.84 4.69
CA ALA A 43 -13.54 -16.98 5.58
C ALA A 43 -12.27 -17.37 6.37
N ALA A 44 -11.09 -17.21 5.76
CA ALA A 44 -9.81 -17.51 6.40
C ALA A 44 -9.34 -16.44 7.39
N GLN A 45 -9.83 -15.20 7.27
CA GLN A 45 -9.37 -14.06 8.07
C GLN A 45 -10.21 -13.88 9.34
N THR A 46 -9.62 -14.23 10.49
CA THR A 46 -10.28 -14.03 11.78
C THR A 46 -10.18 -12.57 12.23
N VAL A 47 -11.27 -12.03 12.79
CA VAL A 47 -11.39 -10.63 13.24
C VAL A 47 -11.53 -10.48 14.76
N THR A 48 -11.13 -9.33 15.30
CA THR A 48 -11.17 -9.02 16.74
C THR A 48 -11.89 -7.71 17.06
N LYS A 49 -12.58 -7.68 18.21
CA LYS A 49 -13.13 -6.44 18.81
C LYS A 49 -12.11 -5.67 19.66
N ARG A 50 -10.94 -6.27 19.91
CA ARG A 50 -9.85 -5.69 20.72
C ARG A 50 -8.56 -5.70 19.89
N PRO A 51 -8.48 -4.89 18.82
CA PRO A 51 -7.29 -4.84 17.98
C PRO A 51 -6.10 -4.26 18.73
N PRO A 52 -4.86 -4.70 18.40
CA PRO A 52 -3.67 -3.99 18.85
C PRO A 52 -3.63 -2.58 18.26
N ALA A 53 -2.94 -1.66 18.94
CA ALA A 53 -2.70 -0.33 18.40
C ALA A 53 -1.75 -0.40 17.19
N VAL A 54 -2.19 0.16 16.07
CA VAL A 54 -1.42 0.26 14.81
C VAL A 54 -1.42 1.70 14.28
N LEU A 55 -0.49 2.00 13.38
CA LEU A 55 -0.50 3.27 12.65
C LEU A 55 -1.78 3.36 11.82
N SER A 56 -2.47 4.50 11.83
CA SER A 56 -3.73 4.61 11.07
C SER A 56 -3.50 4.43 9.56
N LEU A 57 -4.45 3.80 8.85
CA LEU A 57 -4.39 3.68 7.39
C LEU A 57 -4.24 5.04 6.71
N ARG A 58 -4.89 6.09 7.24
CA ARG A 58 -4.77 7.44 6.72
C ARG A 58 -3.34 7.99 6.82
N THR A 59 -2.69 7.77 7.96
CA THR A 59 -1.28 8.18 8.14
C THR A 59 -0.39 7.42 7.16
N ARG A 60 -0.56 6.09 7.08
CA ARG A 60 0.20 5.25 6.13
C ARG A 60 -0.02 5.66 4.68
N LEU A 61 -1.26 5.94 4.29
CA LEU A 61 -1.61 6.41 2.94
C LEU A 61 -0.92 7.74 2.64
N ASN A 62 -0.90 8.68 3.58
CA ASN A 62 -0.23 9.96 3.39
C ASN A 62 1.29 9.82 3.28
N ASP A 63 1.89 8.91 4.04
CA ASP A 63 3.33 8.66 3.94
C ASP A 63 3.68 7.95 2.62
N ASN A 64 2.86 6.97 2.20
CA ASN A 64 3.00 6.32 0.89
C ASN A 64 2.85 7.35 -0.25
N ALA A 65 1.85 8.24 -0.17
CA ALA A 65 1.62 9.27 -1.18
C ALA A 65 2.83 10.20 -1.36
N LYS A 66 3.51 10.57 -0.25
CA LYS A 66 4.75 11.37 -0.33
C LYS A 66 5.86 10.62 -1.05
N VAL A 67 6.03 9.32 -0.76
CA VAL A 67 7.05 8.47 -1.39
C VAL A 67 6.77 8.29 -2.88
N LEU A 68 5.52 8.02 -3.25
CA LEU A 68 5.10 7.87 -4.64
C LEU A 68 5.32 9.17 -5.43
N LEU A 69 4.94 10.32 -4.87
CA LEU A 69 5.18 11.62 -5.49
C LEU A 69 6.66 11.93 -5.67
N ALA A 70 7.48 11.60 -4.66
CA ALA A 70 8.93 11.76 -4.75
C ALA A 70 9.53 10.88 -5.85
N GLY A 71 9.10 9.62 -5.96
CA GLY A 71 9.52 8.70 -7.00
C GLY A 71 9.12 9.19 -8.40
N TYR A 72 7.88 9.64 -8.57
CA TYR A 72 7.41 10.24 -9.83
C TYR A 72 8.28 11.44 -10.24
N ARG A 73 8.49 12.40 -9.33
CA ARG A 73 9.30 13.61 -9.61
C ARG A 73 10.75 13.28 -9.94
N ALA A 74 11.35 12.34 -9.22
CA ALA A 74 12.71 11.91 -9.48
C ALA A 74 12.81 11.28 -10.89
N SER A 75 11.92 10.36 -11.23
CA SER A 75 11.88 9.72 -12.55
C SER A 75 11.63 10.73 -13.68
N ALA A 76 10.77 11.73 -13.46
CA ALA A 76 10.50 12.77 -14.45
C ALA A 76 11.75 13.62 -14.71
N ALA A 77 12.47 14.02 -13.66
CA ALA A 77 13.71 14.78 -13.78
C ALA A 77 14.82 13.98 -14.50
N GLU A 78 14.92 12.67 -14.27
CA GLU A 78 15.84 11.80 -15.01
C GLU A 78 15.50 11.79 -16.51
N LEU A 79 14.23 11.60 -16.85
CA LEU A 79 13.76 11.58 -18.23
C LEU A 79 13.96 12.93 -18.94
N GLU A 80 13.61 14.05 -18.29
CA GLU A 80 13.83 15.41 -18.80
C GLU A 80 15.31 15.71 -19.07
N SER A 81 16.21 15.13 -18.27
CA SER A 81 17.65 15.25 -18.46
C SER A 81 18.23 14.33 -19.54
N GLY A 82 17.37 13.62 -20.29
CA GLY A 82 17.76 12.70 -21.36
C GLY A 82 18.32 11.37 -20.87
N ARG A 83 18.17 11.05 -19.57
CA ARG A 83 18.57 9.75 -19.02
C ARG A 83 17.41 8.76 -19.15
N GLY A 84 17.75 7.50 -19.40
CA GLY A 84 16.77 6.42 -19.39
C GLY A 84 16.27 6.15 -17.96
N VAL A 85 15.00 5.80 -17.85
CA VAL A 85 14.39 5.32 -16.60
C VAL A 85 14.13 3.82 -16.71
N VAL A 86 14.06 3.13 -15.58
CA VAL A 86 13.73 1.69 -15.57
C VAL A 86 12.25 1.47 -15.92
N PRO A 87 11.85 0.29 -16.46
CA PRO A 87 10.46 0.05 -16.87
C PRO A 87 9.41 0.30 -15.77
N ALA A 88 9.75 0.01 -14.51
CA ALA A 88 8.86 0.30 -13.39
C ALA A 88 8.65 1.81 -13.18
N ALA A 89 9.67 2.63 -13.43
CA ALA A 89 9.58 4.08 -13.34
C ALA A 89 8.79 4.67 -14.52
N GLU A 90 8.95 4.14 -15.74
CA GLU A 90 8.13 4.50 -16.89
C GLU A 90 6.64 4.26 -16.62
N TRP A 91 6.30 3.08 -16.12
CA TRP A 91 4.92 2.77 -15.76
C TRP A 91 4.35 3.79 -14.75
N VAL A 92 5.13 4.17 -13.72
CA VAL A 92 4.69 5.19 -12.76
C VAL A 92 4.50 6.54 -13.44
N LEU A 93 5.39 6.96 -14.33
CA LEU A 93 5.26 8.24 -15.05
C LEU A 93 3.97 8.30 -15.88
N ASP A 94 3.67 7.22 -16.59
CA ASP A 94 2.47 7.12 -17.44
C ASP A 94 1.17 7.06 -16.62
N ASN A 95 1.22 6.44 -15.43
CA ASN A 95 0.01 6.09 -14.67
C ASN A 95 -0.17 6.89 -13.37
N TYR A 96 0.71 7.84 -13.05
CA TYR A 96 0.66 8.53 -11.75
C TYR A 96 -0.67 9.26 -11.49
N HIS A 97 -1.36 9.70 -12.53
CA HIS A 97 -2.67 10.33 -12.43
C HIS A 97 -3.73 9.39 -11.81
N LEU A 98 -3.72 8.10 -12.15
CA LEU A 98 -4.61 7.09 -11.56
C LEU A 98 -4.28 6.86 -10.08
N VAL A 99 -2.98 6.85 -9.75
CA VAL A 99 -2.52 6.71 -8.37
C VAL A 99 -2.98 7.90 -7.53
N GLU A 100 -2.86 9.13 -8.06
CA GLU A 100 -3.33 10.34 -7.39
C GLU A 100 -4.85 10.33 -7.18
N GLU A 101 -5.62 9.92 -8.18
CA GLU A 101 -7.06 9.75 -8.10
C GLU A 101 -7.45 8.75 -7.00
N GLN A 102 -6.84 7.56 -6.99
CA GLN A 102 -7.11 6.54 -5.99
C GLN A 102 -6.77 7.00 -4.57
N ILE A 103 -5.67 7.75 -4.40
CA ILE A 103 -5.32 8.33 -3.09
C ILE A 103 -6.38 9.34 -2.62
N ARG A 104 -6.94 10.12 -3.54
CA ARG A 104 -8.01 11.09 -3.23
C ARG A 104 -9.29 10.37 -2.84
N GLU A 105 -9.73 9.41 -3.65
CA GLU A 105 -10.93 8.60 -3.40
C GLU A 105 -10.86 7.90 -2.03
N ILE A 106 -9.73 7.24 -1.71
CA ILE A 106 -9.57 6.59 -0.40
C ILE A 106 -9.66 7.61 0.75
N ARG A 107 -9.20 8.85 0.58
CA ARG A 107 -9.31 9.87 1.65
C ARG A 107 -10.75 10.28 1.90
N ASP A 108 -11.57 10.28 0.86
CA ASP A 108 -12.97 10.68 0.91
C ASP A 108 -13.85 9.52 1.42
N ASP A 109 -13.61 8.31 0.92
CA ASP A 109 -14.40 7.12 1.24
C ASP A 109 -13.99 6.41 2.52
N LEU A 110 -12.77 6.65 3.02
CA LEU A 110 -12.26 6.05 4.25
C LEU A 110 -11.97 7.10 5.34
N PRO A 111 -12.99 7.86 5.79
CA PRO A 111 -12.82 8.81 6.87
C PRO A 111 -12.48 8.08 8.17
N ALA A 112 -11.79 8.77 9.09
CA ALA A 112 -11.29 8.16 10.33
C ALA A 112 -12.39 7.51 11.19
N GLY A 113 -13.60 8.07 11.16
CA GLY A 113 -14.76 7.50 11.86
C GLY A 113 -15.22 6.16 11.26
N TYR A 114 -15.30 6.08 9.94
CA TYR A 114 -15.68 4.85 9.24
C TYR A 114 -14.61 3.76 9.38
N TYR A 115 -13.33 4.11 9.21
CA TYR A 115 -12.21 3.18 9.39
C TYR A 115 -12.19 2.49 10.78
N ARG A 116 -12.61 3.20 11.83
CA ARG A 116 -12.69 2.65 13.20
C ARG A 116 -13.82 1.63 13.39
N GLN A 117 -14.84 1.65 12.52
CA GLN A 117 -15.97 0.72 12.56
C GLN A 117 -15.66 -0.59 11.83
N LEU A 118 -14.66 -0.59 10.94
CA LEU A 118 -14.29 -1.77 10.18
C LEU A 118 -13.77 -2.89 11.09
N PRO A 119 -14.09 -4.16 10.80
CA PRO A 119 -13.54 -5.30 11.52
C PRO A 119 -12.01 -5.33 11.35
N LYS A 120 -11.30 -5.73 12.40
CA LYS A 120 -9.83 -5.72 12.45
C LYS A 120 -9.29 -7.12 12.50
N LEU A 121 -8.23 -7.39 11.74
CA LEU A 121 -7.61 -8.71 11.71
C LEU A 121 -6.95 -9.05 13.05
N VAL A 122 -7.11 -10.30 13.50
CA VAL A 122 -6.50 -10.83 14.73
C VAL A 122 -4.99 -10.96 14.58
N GLU A 123 -4.55 -11.50 13.45
CA GLU A 123 -3.18 -11.98 13.25
C GLU A 123 -2.66 -11.72 11.84
N GLY A 124 -1.43 -12.17 11.58
CA GLY A 124 -0.75 -11.99 10.31
C GLY A 124 -0.10 -10.61 10.14
N PRO A 125 0.46 -10.33 8.95
CA PRO A 125 1.23 -9.11 8.67
C PRO A 125 0.40 -7.82 8.75
N PHE A 126 -0.93 -7.96 8.81
CA PHE A 126 -1.91 -6.88 8.87
C PHE A 126 -2.74 -6.91 10.15
N ALA A 127 -2.32 -7.64 11.20
CA ALA A 127 -2.99 -7.63 12.49
C ALA A 127 -3.27 -6.19 12.98
N GLY A 128 -4.51 -5.94 13.40
CA GLY A 128 -4.98 -4.62 13.81
C GLY A 128 -5.43 -3.68 12.70
N TYR A 129 -5.26 -4.04 11.42
CA TYR A 129 -5.85 -3.31 10.29
C TYR A 129 -7.24 -3.82 9.92
#